data_AF-A0A1I7K8P1-F1
#
_entry.id   AF-A0A1I7K8P1-F1
#
_cell.length_a   1.000
_cell.length_b   1.000
_cell.length_c   1.000
_cell.angle_alpha   90.00
_cell.angle_beta   90.00
_cell.angle_gamma   90.00
#
_symmetry.space_group_name_H-M   'P 1'
#
loop_
_entity.id
_entity.type
_entity.pdbx_description
1 polymer ?
#
loop_
_entity_poly.entity_id
_entity_poly.type
_entity_poly.pdbx_seq_one_letter_code
_entity_poly.pdbx_strand_id
1 'polypeptide(L)'
;MKDIERIDSMIHILRNLKTDLKKLNKLSEIDYRGLTPKQAQKRAADADWISMDNIKRRHELHALAVELGFAERRDNYDAIELTDSWHRFTHKPREPHTN
;
A
#
# COMPACT_ATOMS: atom_id res chain seq x y z
N MET A 1 16.48 6.83 -14.39
CA MET A 1 15.95 7.73 -13.35
C MET A 1 17.13 8.19 -12.51
N LYS A 2 17.29 9.50 -12.31
CA LYS A 2 18.32 10.04 -11.42
C LYS A 2 17.89 9.86 -9.96
N ASP A 3 18.83 9.83 -9.03
CA ASP A 3 18.51 9.59 -7.61
C ASP A 3 17.56 10.64 -7.03
N ILE A 4 17.65 11.89 -7.49
CA ILE A 4 16.70 12.96 -7.12
C ILE A 4 15.26 12.59 -7.51
N GLU A 5 15.04 12.08 -8.73
CA GLU A 5 13.71 11.68 -9.22
C GLU A 5 13.16 10.48 -8.41
N ARG A 6 14.04 9.56 -7.98
CA ARG A 6 13.68 8.47 -7.07
C ARG A 6 13.23 9.00 -5.72
N ILE A 7 13.97 9.97 -5.16
CA ILE A 7 13.64 10.60 -3.88
C ILE A 7 12.29 11.32 -3.98
N ASP A 8 12.03 12.06 -5.05
CA ASP A 8 10.74 12.73 -5.27
C ASP A 8 9.59 11.72 -5.35
N SER A 9 9.82 10.60 -6.04
CA SER A 9 8.87 9.48 -6.12
C SER A 9 8.60 8.85 -4.74
N MET A 10 9.64 8.60 -3.94
CA MET A 10 9.50 8.11 -2.57
C MET A 10 8.71 9.08 -1.69
N ILE A 11 9.01 10.39 -1.77
CA ILE A 11 8.28 11.42 -1.02
C ILE A 11 6.80 11.41 -1.40
N HIS A 12 6.48 11.32 -2.70
CA HIS A 12 5.11 11.24 -3.17
C HIS A 12 4.39 9.99 -2.60
N ILE A 13 5.02 8.82 -2.67
CA ILE A 13 4.47 7.58 -2.11
C ILE A 13 4.24 7.70 -0.60
N LEU A 14 5.20 8.25 0.14
CA LEU A 14 5.10 8.45 1.60
C LEU A 14 3.96 9.41 1.98
N ARG A 15 3.74 10.48 1.21
CA ARG A 15 2.62 11.41 1.43
C ARG A 15 1.27 10.72 1.23
N ASN A 16 1.14 9.89 0.21
CA ASN A 16 -0.07 9.11 -0.04
C ASN A 16 -0.29 8.06 1.05
N LEU A 17 0.75 7.31 1.42
CA LEU A 17 0.69 6.33 2.51
C LEU A 17 0.25 6.97 3.83
N LYS A 18 0.79 8.16 4.16
CA LYS A 18 0.36 8.93 5.35
C LYS A 18 -1.13 9.31 5.29
N THR A 19 -1.63 9.66 4.11
CA THR A 19 -3.05 10.01 3.91
C THR A 19 -3.93 8.78 4.07
N ASP A 20 -3.52 7.65 3.51
CA ASP A 20 -4.24 6.38 3.59
C ASP A 20 -4.30 5.84 5.03
N LEU A 21 -3.20 5.94 5.78
CA LEU A 21 -3.18 5.60 7.21
C LEU A 21 -4.11 6.47 8.05
N LYS A 22 -4.20 7.78 7.75
CA LYS A 22 -5.19 8.66 8.41
C LYS A 22 -6.63 8.23 8.11
N LYS A 23 -6.92 7.84 6.87
CA LYS A 23 -8.26 7.33 6.50
C LYS A 23 -8.58 6.03 7.26
N LEU A 24 -7.64 5.09 7.31
CA LEU A 24 -7.82 3.83 8.05
C LEU A 24 -8.06 4.06 9.54
N ASN A 25 -7.32 4.97 10.16
CA ASN A 25 -7.55 5.33 11.57
C ASN A 25 -8.95 5.94 11.77
N LYS A 26 -9.39 6.83 10.87
CA LYS A 26 -10.75 7.37 10.95
C LYS A 26 -11.81 6.29 10.79
N LEU A 27 -11.58 5.29 9.93
CA LEU A 27 -12.49 4.16 9.75
C LEU A 27 -12.51 3.25 10.98
N SER A 28 -11.37 3.04 11.65
CA SER A 28 -11.29 2.19 12.85
C SER A 28 -12.01 2.80 14.06
N GLU A 29 -12.12 4.12 14.12
CA GLU A 29 -12.87 4.85 15.16
C GLU A 29 -14.40 4.75 15.01
N ILE A 30 -14.92 4.24 13.89
CA ILE A 30 -16.38 4.15 13.67
C ILE A 30 -16.99 3.01 14.50
N ASP A 31 -17.94 3.37 15.37
CA ASP A 31 -18.77 2.40 16.11
C ASP A 31 -19.78 1.71 15.18
N TYR A 32 -19.70 0.38 15.12
CA TYR A 32 -20.56 -0.47 14.31
C TYR A 32 -22.02 -0.51 14.79
N ARG A 33 -22.29 -0.22 16.06
CA ARG A 33 -23.65 -0.29 16.62
C ARG A 33 -24.61 0.73 16.00
N GLY A 34 -24.07 1.84 15.49
CA GLY A 34 -24.84 2.87 14.80
C GLY A 34 -24.96 2.69 13.28
N LEU A 35 -24.37 1.62 12.71
CA LEU A 35 -24.34 1.42 11.26
C LEU A 35 -25.44 0.47 10.81
N THR A 36 -26.07 0.82 9.69
CA THR A 36 -26.85 -0.15 8.92
C THR A 36 -25.92 -1.18 8.27
N PRO A 37 -26.40 -2.40 7.94
CA PRO A 37 -25.58 -3.42 7.29
C PRO A 37 -24.87 -2.93 6.02
N LYS A 38 -25.56 -2.12 5.20
CA LYS A 38 -25.00 -1.53 3.98
C LYS A 38 -23.84 -0.57 4.27
N GLN A 39 -23.93 0.22 5.34
CA GLN A 39 -22.86 1.14 5.73
C GLN A 39 -21.65 0.39 6.31
N ALA A 40 -21.89 -0.64 7.12
CA ALA A 40 -20.83 -1.49 7.64
C ALA A 40 -20.07 -2.19 6.51
N GLN A 41 -20.79 -2.72 5.52
CA GLN A 41 -20.21 -3.34 4.33
C GLN A 41 -19.38 -2.35 3.49
N LYS A 42 -19.91 -1.15 3.25
CA LYS A 42 -19.17 -0.10 2.54
C LYS A 42 -17.86 0.25 3.28
N ARG A 43 -17.93 0.43 4.60
CA ARG A 43 -16.75 0.74 5.44
C ARG A 43 -15.71 -0.38 5.38
N ALA A 44 -16.14 -1.64 5.40
CA ALA A 44 -15.23 -2.78 5.27
C ALA A 44 -14.54 -2.78 3.89
N ALA A 45 -15.31 -2.64 2.81
CA ALA A 45 -14.76 -2.55 1.46
C ALA A 45 -13.77 -1.38 1.31
N ASP A 46 -14.12 -0.19 1.79
CA ASP A 46 -13.23 0.98 1.75
C ASP A 46 -11.91 0.70 2.49
N ALA A 47 -11.96 0.02 3.65
CA ALA A 47 -10.77 -0.34 4.41
C ALA A 47 -9.91 -1.40 3.69
N ASP A 48 -10.53 -2.40 3.06
CA ASP A 48 -9.84 -3.45 2.32
C ASP A 48 -9.09 -2.85 1.11
N TRP A 49 -9.76 -2.00 0.33
CA TRP A 49 -9.16 -1.32 -0.82
C TRP A 49 -7.96 -0.45 -0.43
N ILE A 50 -8.10 0.36 0.63
CA ILE A 50 -6.99 1.18 1.12
C ILE A 50 -5.82 0.30 1.58
N SER A 51 -6.11 -0.83 2.22
CA SER A 51 -5.08 -1.76 2.71
C SER A 51 -4.31 -2.40 1.57
N MET A 52 -5.00 -2.82 0.50
CA MET A 52 -4.35 -3.35 -0.71
C MET A 52 -3.42 -2.32 -1.36
N ASP A 53 -3.88 -1.08 -1.52
CA ASP A 53 -3.07 -0.03 -2.11
C ASP A 53 -1.85 0.29 -1.25
N ASN A 54 -1.99 0.26 0.08
CA ASN A 54 -0.86 0.41 0.99
C ASN A 54 0.17 -0.71 0.85
N ILE A 55 -0.25 -1.95 0.60
CA ILE A 55 0.68 -3.06 0.34
C ILE A 55 1.47 -2.78 -0.95
N LYS A 56 0.81 -2.44 -2.05
CA LYS A 56 1.47 -2.09 -3.33
C LYS A 56 2.45 -0.93 -3.15
N ARG A 57 2.05 0.14 -2.45
CA ARG A 57 2.90 1.31 -2.16
C ARG A 57 4.15 0.92 -1.35
N ARG A 58 4.02 0.02 -0.37
CA ARG A 58 5.17 -0.44 0.44
C ARG A 58 6.17 -1.24 -0.39
N HIS A 59 5.70 -2.06 -1.34
CA HIS A 59 6.58 -2.76 -2.26
C HIS A 59 7.33 -1.80 -3.18
N GLU A 60 6.64 -0.82 -3.75
CA GLU A 60 7.29 0.20 -4.59
C GLU A 60 8.30 1.03 -3.79
N LEU A 61 7.93 1.46 -2.57
CA LEU A 61 8.82 2.20 -1.68
C LEU A 61 10.07 1.39 -1.34
N HIS A 62 9.92 0.08 -1.12
CA HIS A 62 11.05 -0.81 -0.89
C HIS A 62 11.98 -0.86 -2.11
N ALA A 63 11.43 -1.03 -3.32
CA ALA A 63 12.26 -1.06 -4.52
C ALA A 63 13.06 0.24 -4.71
N LEU A 64 12.44 1.39 -4.49
CA LEU A 64 13.13 2.69 -4.52
C LEU A 64 14.18 2.82 -3.40
N ALA A 65 13.89 2.31 -2.20
CA ALA A 65 14.84 2.33 -1.08
C ALA A 65 16.08 1.48 -1.36
N VAL A 66 15.92 0.32 -2.01
CA VAL A 66 17.04 -0.52 -2.46
C VAL A 66 17.88 0.20 -3.50
N GLU A 67 17.24 0.84 -4.49
CA GLU A 67 17.94 1.59 -5.55
C GLU A 67 18.75 2.78 -5.04
N LEU A 68 18.32 3.40 -3.95
CA LEU A 68 19.04 4.50 -3.29
C LEU A 68 20.05 4.03 -2.24
N GLY A 69 20.17 2.72 -2.00
CA GLY A 69 21.08 2.16 -1.00
C GLY A 69 20.61 2.33 0.46
N PHE A 70 19.33 2.61 0.69
CA PHE A 70 18.75 2.68 2.04
C PHE A 70 18.31 1.32 2.59
N ALA A 71 18.09 0.33 1.73
CA ALA A 71 17.57 -0.98 2.10
C ALA A 71 18.29 -2.09 1.33
N GLU A 72 18.29 -3.28 1.91
CA GLU A 72 18.80 -4.49 1.27
C GLU A 72 17.77 -5.07 0.29
N ARG A 73 18.27 -5.72 -0.76
CA ARG A 73 17.42 -6.44 -1.71
C ARG A 73 16.81 -7.66 -1.00
N ARG A 74 15.52 -7.95 -1.23
CA ARG A 74 14.90 -9.21 -0.82
C ARG A 74 15.40 -10.38 -1.65
N ASP A 75 15.26 -11.57 -1.09
CA ASP A 75 15.56 -12.84 -1.78
C ASP A 75 14.69 -13.03 -3.04
N ASN A 76 13.39 -12.69 -2.96
CA ASN A 76 12.47 -12.73 -4.09
C ASN A 76 11.46 -11.57 -4.09
N TYR A 77 10.84 -11.39 -5.26
CA TYR A 77 9.77 -10.43 -5.52
C TYR A 77 8.59 -11.17 -6.19
N ASP A 78 8.25 -12.33 -5.62
CA ASP A 78 7.19 -13.17 -6.13
C ASP A 78 5.84 -12.48 -6.06
N ALA A 79 4.94 -12.89 -6.94
CA ALA A 79 3.59 -12.35 -6.97
C ALA A 79 2.86 -12.71 -5.68
N ILE A 80 2.20 -11.70 -5.09
CA ILE A 80 1.35 -11.84 -3.91
C ILE A 80 -0.11 -11.73 -4.31
N GLU A 81 -0.96 -12.51 -3.64
CA GLU A 81 -2.40 -12.36 -3.76
C GLU A 81 -2.89 -11.29 -2.78
N LEU A 82 -3.55 -10.28 -3.30
CA LEU A 82 -4.27 -9.25 -2.56
C LEU A 82 -5.75 -9.59 -2.66
N THR A 83 -6.39 -9.88 -1.53
CA THR A 83 -7.81 -10.25 -1.50
C THR A 83 -8.59 -9.29 -0.62
N ASP A 84 -9.79 -8.92 -1.06
CA ASP A 84 -10.84 -8.44 -0.17
C ASP A 84 -11.79 -9.61 0.09
N SER A 85 -12.90 -9.39 0.78
CA SER A 85 -13.88 -10.46 1.03
C SER A 85 -14.47 -11.09 -0.25
N TRP A 86 -14.33 -10.47 -1.43
CA TRP A 86 -14.98 -10.83 -2.70
C TRP A 86 -14.06 -10.87 -3.93
N HIS A 87 -13.02 -10.06 -3.99
CA HIS A 87 -12.13 -9.91 -5.13
C HIS A 87 -10.72 -10.40 -4.79
N ARG A 88 -10.07 -11.03 -5.77
CA ARG A 88 -8.68 -11.46 -5.68
C ARG A 88 -7.87 -10.79 -6.79
N PHE A 89 -6.75 -10.20 -6.42
CA PHE A 89 -5.85 -9.50 -7.32
C PHE A 89 -4.44 -10.04 -7.13
N THR A 90 -3.82 -10.49 -8.22
CA THR A 90 -2.40 -10.83 -8.20
C THR A 90 -1.58 -9.56 -8.40
N HIS A 91 -0.76 -9.21 -7.42
CA HIS A 91 0.20 -8.10 -7.53
C HIS A 91 1.61 -8.66 -7.55
N LYS A 92 2.37 -8.37 -8.62
CA LYS A 92 3.81 -8.63 -8.66
C LYS A 92 4.57 -7.38 -8.21
N PRO A 93 5.27 -7.42 -7.07
CA PRO A 93 6.14 -6.33 -6.65
C PRO A 93 7.16 -5.99 -7.73
N ARG A 94 7.44 -4.70 -7.91
CA ARG A 94 8.52 -4.27 -8.81
C ARG A 94 9.86 -4.70 -8.23
N GLU A 95 10.71 -5.26 -9.08
CA GLU A 95 12.09 -5.50 -8.72
C GLU A 95 12.92 -4.21 -8.78
N PRO A 96 13.78 -3.94 -7.78
CA PRO A 96 14.72 -2.83 -7.84
C PRO A 96 15.67 -3.02 -9.02
N HIS A 97 16.02 -1.94 -9.70
CA HIS A 97 17.06 -1.97 -10.71
C HIS A 97 18.41 -2.23 -10.02
N THR A 98 19.16 -3.23 -10.47
CA THR A 98 20.58 -3.36 -10.13
C THR A 98 21.36 -2.31 -10.92
N ASN A 99 22.05 -1.40 -10.22
CA ASN A 99 23.10 -0.58 -10.81
C ASN A 99 24.32 -1.45 -11.17
#